data_AF-A0A0K3B6A8-F1
#
_entry.id   AF-A0A0K3B6A8-F1
#
_cell.length_a   1.000
_cell.length_b   1.000
_cell.length_c   1.000
_cell.angle_alpha   90.00
_cell.angle_beta   90.00
_cell.angle_gamma   90.00
#
_symmetry.space_group_name_H-M   'P 1'
#
loop_
_entity.id
_entity.type
_entity.pdbx_description
1 polymer ?
#
loop_
_entity_poly.entity_id
_entity_poly.type
_entity_poly.pdbx_seq_one_letter_code
_entity_poly.pdbx_strand_id
1 'polypeptide(L)'
;MSAGKKGTLRFGFVEDMGDEASWGPLVDILTTYIDGYKQLGKDTSLIVFFRPHDETHAITHYRERFWSVLRYLHERDPEPWPAEVPRDGDDPWWEFSFAGCPLFVVCNTPAHRQRRSRHSPGMLITFQPRWVFEGLEADSPRGAASRRVIRKRLGWFDDVEPSPVLGSYGDADNREWKQYFLPDTNADEGGRCPFQQGIGLERS
;
A
#
# COMPACT_ATOMS: atom_id res chain seq x y z
N MET A 1 -21.29 2.34 13.07
CA MET A 1 -20.81 3.00 11.83
C MET A 1 -19.92 4.16 12.23
N SER A 2 -18.60 4.10 12.00
CA SER A 2 -17.76 5.29 12.14
C SER A 2 -17.86 6.09 10.85
N ALA A 3 -18.56 7.21 10.89
CA ALA A 3 -18.52 8.18 9.81
C ALA A 3 -17.09 8.74 9.75
N GLY A 4 -16.41 8.59 8.62
CA GLY A 4 -15.13 9.27 8.38
C GLY A 4 -15.33 10.78 8.59
N LYS A 5 -14.40 11.44 9.28
CA LYS A 5 -14.43 12.89 9.40
C LYS A 5 -14.40 13.49 7.99
N LYS A 6 -15.34 14.38 7.68
CA LYS A 6 -15.43 15.05 6.37
C LYS A 6 -14.06 15.65 6.00
N GLY A 7 -13.49 15.25 4.87
CA GLY A 7 -12.32 15.91 4.26
C GLY A 7 -10.96 15.24 4.41
N THR A 8 -10.84 14.07 5.07
CA THR A 8 -9.54 13.38 5.23
C THR A 8 -9.11 12.58 4.00
N LEU A 9 -10.03 12.20 3.12
CA LEU A 9 -9.73 11.39 1.94
C LEU A 9 -9.37 12.27 0.74
N ARG A 10 -8.45 11.77 -0.09
CA ARG A 10 -8.15 12.29 -1.42
C ARG A 10 -8.31 11.19 -2.44
N PHE A 11 -8.63 11.59 -3.67
CA PHE A 11 -8.86 10.67 -4.77
C PHE A 11 -8.00 11.08 -5.96
N GLY A 12 -7.34 10.10 -6.55
CA GLY A 12 -6.60 10.23 -7.80
C GLY A 12 -7.23 9.33 -8.86
N PHE A 13 -7.11 9.73 -10.12
CA PHE A 13 -7.56 8.94 -11.26
C PHE A 13 -6.42 8.84 -12.25
N VAL A 14 -6.06 7.63 -12.58
CA VAL A 14 -5.04 7.27 -13.57
C VAL A 14 -5.74 6.43 -14.62
N GLU A 15 -5.28 6.53 -15.86
CA GLU A 15 -5.98 5.92 -16.98
C GLU A 15 -5.77 4.41 -17.01
N ASP A 16 -4.75 3.87 -17.67
CA ASP A 16 -4.63 2.42 -17.81
C ASP A 16 -3.53 1.85 -16.91
N MET A 17 -3.87 0.86 -16.07
CA MET A 17 -2.89 0.11 -15.27
C MET A 17 -1.88 -0.69 -16.11
N GLY A 18 -2.13 -0.87 -17.41
CA GLY A 18 -1.28 -1.57 -18.37
C GLY A 18 -0.40 -0.64 -19.20
N ASP A 19 -0.69 0.67 -19.24
CA ASP A 19 0.05 1.67 -20.02
C ASP A 19 0.82 2.64 -19.10
N GLU A 20 2.12 2.37 -18.94
CA GLU A 20 3.02 3.18 -18.11
C GLU A 20 3.09 4.65 -18.56
N ALA A 21 2.90 4.93 -19.87
CA ALA A 21 2.91 6.31 -20.37
C ALA A 21 1.74 7.14 -19.79
N SER A 22 0.68 6.47 -19.33
CA SER A 22 -0.48 7.12 -18.71
C SER A 22 -0.30 7.43 -17.22
N TRP A 23 0.78 6.97 -16.59
CA TRP A 23 0.98 7.10 -15.14
C TRP A 23 1.58 8.44 -14.71
N GLY A 24 1.93 9.34 -15.64
CA GLY A 24 2.49 10.66 -15.32
C GLY A 24 1.72 11.43 -14.23
N PRO A 25 0.38 11.55 -14.33
CA PRO A 25 -0.43 12.23 -13.30
C PRO A 25 -0.31 11.64 -11.90
N LEU A 26 0.04 10.35 -11.77
CA LEU A 26 0.19 9.70 -10.46
C LEU A 26 1.28 10.34 -9.61
N VAL A 27 2.39 10.75 -10.24
CA VAL A 27 3.50 11.44 -9.58
C VAL A 27 3.00 12.73 -8.95
N ASP A 28 2.36 13.59 -9.75
CA ASP A 28 1.84 14.89 -9.29
C ASP A 28 0.77 14.76 -8.21
N ILE A 29 -0.14 13.79 -8.37
CA ILE A 29 -1.20 13.51 -7.39
C ILE A 29 -0.60 13.09 -6.05
N LEU A 30 0.38 12.18 -6.06
CA LEU A 30 0.99 11.66 -4.85
C LEU A 30 1.85 12.72 -4.16
N THR A 31 2.64 13.49 -4.91
CA THR A 31 3.42 14.62 -4.37
C THR A 31 2.51 15.65 -3.71
N THR A 32 1.45 16.09 -4.41
CA THR A 32 0.48 17.06 -3.87
C THR A 32 -0.18 16.55 -2.59
N TYR A 33 -0.51 15.26 -2.54
CA TYR A 33 -1.06 14.65 -1.34
C TYR A 33 -0.07 14.67 -0.17
N ILE A 34 1.20 14.34 -0.43
CA ILE A 34 2.25 14.30 0.59
C ILE A 34 2.58 15.68 1.14
N ASP A 35 2.54 16.72 0.31
CA ASP A 35 2.75 18.10 0.76
C ASP A 35 1.65 18.57 1.75
N GLY A 36 0.44 18.04 1.61
CA GLY A 36 -0.75 18.50 2.34
C GLY A 36 -1.28 17.57 3.42
N TYR A 37 -0.85 16.31 3.51
CA TYR A 37 -1.61 15.28 4.25
C TYR A 37 -1.79 15.60 5.74
N LYS A 38 -0.81 16.26 6.38
CA LYS A 38 -0.89 16.62 7.81
C LYS A 38 -2.04 17.58 8.10
N GLN A 39 -2.46 18.39 7.12
CA GLN A 39 -3.60 19.30 7.28
C GLN A 39 -4.96 18.60 7.09
N LEU A 40 -4.96 17.37 6.55
CA LEU A 40 -6.19 16.60 6.29
C LEU A 40 -6.71 15.88 7.54
N GLY A 41 -5.81 15.54 8.47
CA GLY A 41 -6.12 14.88 9.74
C GLY A 41 -5.57 13.46 9.85
N LYS A 42 -5.58 12.91 11.07
CA LYS A 42 -4.94 11.63 11.44
C LYS A 42 -5.47 10.38 10.72
N ASP A 43 -6.62 10.48 10.06
CA ASP A 43 -7.24 9.36 9.32
C ASP A 43 -7.22 9.60 7.80
N THR A 44 -6.18 10.29 7.31
CA THR A 44 -6.02 10.64 5.88
C THR A 44 -5.60 9.46 5.03
N SER A 45 -6.09 9.43 3.78
CA SER A 45 -5.67 8.45 2.77
C SER A 45 -5.86 9.03 1.38
N LEU A 46 -4.93 8.72 0.47
CA LEU A 46 -5.11 8.93 -0.96
C LEU A 46 -5.51 7.60 -1.60
N ILE A 47 -6.62 7.59 -2.33
CA ILE A 47 -7.10 6.42 -3.07
C ILE A 47 -7.00 6.74 -4.55
N VAL A 48 -6.15 6.01 -5.27
CA VAL A 48 -5.96 6.17 -6.71
C VAL A 48 -6.69 5.06 -7.44
N PHE A 49 -7.58 5.45 -8.35
CA PHE A 49 -8.30 4.53 -9.22
C PHE A 49 -7.61 4.45 -10.57
N PHE A 50 -7.45 3.24 -11.08
CA PHE A 50 -7.11 2.97 -12.47
C PHE A 50 -8.40 2.69 -13.24
N ARG A 51 -8.51 3.15 -14.48
CA ARG A 51 -9.67 2.87 -15.33
C ARG A 51 -9.90 1.35 -15.37
N PRO A 52 -11.11 0.88 -15.02
CA PRO A 52 -11.43 -0.54 -15.10
C PRO A 52 -11.36 -1.05 -16.54
N HIS A 53 -10.93 -2.29 -16.68
CA HIS A 53 -11.01 -3.06 -17.92
C HIS A 53 -12.32 -3.87 -17.93
N ASP A 54 -12.85 -4.15 -19.11
CA ASP A 54 -14.08 -4.95 -19.26
C ASP A 54 -13.89 -6.38 -18.76
N GLU A 55 -12.67 -6.90 -18.85
CA GLU A 55 -12.32 -8.25 -18.42
C GLU A 55 -11.49 -8.24 -17.12
N THR A 56 -11.82 -9.15 -16.21
CA THR A 56 -11.01 -9.36 -15.01
C THR A 56 -9.81 -10.25 -15.33
N HIS A 57 -8.60 -9.70 -15.23
CA HIS A 57 -7.36 -10.46 -15.32
C HIS A 57 -7.10 -11.38 -14.12
N ALA A 58 -6.13 -12.28 -14.25
CA ALA A 58 -5.64 -13.09 -13.13
C ALA A 58 -5.03 -12.21 -12.02
N ILE A 59 -5.12 -12.67 -10.76
CA ILE A 59 -4.60 -11.91 -9.60
C ILE A 59 -3.10 -11.61 -9.72
N THR A 60 -2.32 -12.52 -10.31
CA THR A 60 -0.88 -12.34 -10.56
C THR A 60 -0.59 -11.17 -11.49
N HIS A 61 -1.44 -10.92 -12.49
CA HIS A 61 -1.32 -9.77 -13.37
C HIS A 61 -1.45 -8.46 -12.59
N TYR A 62 -2.47 -8.35 -11.73
CA TYR A 62 -2.64 -7.17 -10.88
C TYR A 62 -1.47 -6.99 -9.90
N ARG A 63 -0.93 -8.09 -9.36
CA ARG A 63 0.25 -8.05 -8.48
C ARG A 63 1.46 -7.48 -9.23
N GLU A 64 1.72 -7.95 -10.44
CA GLU A 64 2.82 -7.45 -11.29
C GLU A 64 2.64 -5.97 -11.64
N ARG A 65 1.41 -5.55 -11.99
CA ARG A 65 1.10 -4.14 -12.25
C ARG A 65 1.27 -3.27 -11.02
N PHE A 66 0.79 -3.72 -9.86
CA PHE A 66 0.99 -3.03 -8.58
C PHE A 66 2.47 -2.72 -8.31
N TRP A 67 3.34 -3.73 -8.41
CA TRP A 67 4.77 -3.53 -8.21
C TRP A 67 5.42 -2.68 -9.29
N SER A 68 4.93 -2.74 -10.53
CA SER A 68 5.40 -1.87 -11.62
C SER A 68 5.06 -0.41 -11.34
N VAL A 69 3.87 -0.12 -10.81
CA VAL A 69 3.48 1.24 -10.39
C VAL A 69 4.40 1.76 -9.27
N LEU A 70 4.73 0.93 -8.27
CA LEU A 70 5.65 1.35 -7.21
C LEU A 70 7.06 1.62 -7.73
N ARG A 71 7.56 0.81 -8.66
CA ARG A 71 8.86 1.08 -9.32
C ARG A 71 8.82 2.38 -10.13
N TYR A 72 7.76 2.59 -10.91
CA TYR A 72 7.59 3.81 -11.69
C TYR A 72 7.62 5.07 -10.82
N LEU A 73 6.90 5.03 -9.69
CA LEU A 73 6.91 6.10 -8.70
C LEU A 73 8.32 6.32 -8.14
N HIS A 74 9.02 5.25 -7.75
CA HIS A 74 10.37 5.34 -7.20
C HIS A 74 11.39 5.93 -8.21
N GLU A 75 11.31 5.55 -9.47
CA GLU A 75 12.18 6.09 -10.53
C GLU A 75 11.95 7.58 -10.81
N ARG A 76 10.81 8.12 -10.39
CA ARG A 76 10.38 9.51 -10.57
C ARG A 76 10.17 10.22 -9.24
N ASP A 77 10.76 9.69 -8.18
CA ASP A 77 10.69 10.27 -6.84
C ASP A 77 11.35 11.67 -6.87
N PRO A 78 10.63 12.75 -6.49
CA PRO A 78 11.22 14.08 -6.45
C PRO A 78 12.26 14.25 -5.34
N GLU A 79 12.26 13.36 -4.34
CA GLU A 79 13.16 13.41 -3.19
C GLU A 79 14.04 12.15 -3.11
N PRO A 80 15.21 12.21 -2.47
CA PRO A 80 15.98 11.00 -2.18
C PRO A 80 15.20 10.09 -1.23
N TRP A 81 15.48 8.79 -1.32
CA TRP A 81 14.97 7.81 -0.36
C TRP A 81 15.35 8.23 1.09
N PRO A 82 14.40 8.24 2.05
CA PRO A 82 14.68 8.67 3.42
C PRO A 82 15.84 7.90 4.05
N ALA A 83 16.75 8.59 4.73
CA ALA A 83 17.96 7.98 5.29
C ALA A 83 17.66 7.01 6.44
N GLU A 84 16.55 7.23 7.15
CA GLU A 84 16.06 6.42 8.25
C GLU A 84 15.29 5.17 7.82
N VAL A 85 14.90 5.06 6.54
CA VAL A 85 14.20 3.88 6.00
C VAL A 85 15.21 2.95 5.34
N PRO A 86 15.34 1.70 5.79
CA PRO A 86 16.18 0.70 5.15
C PRO A 86 15.88 0.55 3.65
N ARG A 87 16.90 0.21 2.88
CA ARG A 87 16.74 -0.11 1.44
C ARG A 87 16.44 -1.58 1.19
N ASP A 88 16.83 -2.45 2.12
CA ASP A 88 16.57 -3.88 2.04
C ASP A 88 15.10 -4.16 2.36
N GLY A 89 14.36 -4.70 1.38
CA GLY A 89 12.97 -5.11 1.56
C GLY A 89 12.77 -6.20 2.62
N ASP A 90 13.83 -6.92 2.99
CA ASP A 90 13.80 -7.92 4.06
C ASP A 90 14.16 -7.33 5.43
N ASP A 91 14.28 -6.00 5.57
CA ASP A 91 14.37 -5.34 6.87
C ASP A 91 12.96 -5.14 7.49
N PRO A 92 12.75 -5.44 8.79
CA PRO A 92 11.49 -5.19 9.50
C PRO A 92 10.98 -3.74 9.48
N TRP A 93 11.88 -2.78 9.28
CA TRP A 93 11.60 -1.35 9.19
C TRP A 93 11.56 -0.85 7.74
N TRP A 94 11.64 -1.73 6.75
CA TRP A 94 11.45 -1.33 5.36
C TRP A 94 10.01 -0.93 5.10
N GLU A 95 9.85 0.19 4.39
CA GLU A 95 8.56 0.67 3.89
C GLU A 95 8.77 1.39 2.55
N PHE A 96 7.84 1.24 1.60
CA PHE A 96 7.86 2.03 0.39
C PHE A 96 7.81 3.53 0.73
N SER A 97 8.73 4.30 0.17
CA SER A 97 8.81 5.74 0.38
C SER A 97 8.72 6.47 -0.96
N PHE A 98 8.07 7.64 -0.95
CA PHE A 98 7.99 8.55 -2.07
C PHE A 98 7.93 9.99 -1.56
N ALA A 99 8.57 10.94 -2.24
CA ALA A 99 8.67 12.35 -1.82
C ALA A 99 9.13 12.49 -0.35
N GLY A 100 10.12 11.69 0.05
CA GLY A 100 10.66 11.66 1.41
C GLY A 100 9.69 11.11 2.48
N CYS A 101 8.53 10.57 2.10
CA CYS A 101 7.51 10.10 3.02
C CYS A 101 7.38 8.57 2.98
N PRO A 102 7.52 7.85 4.12
CA PRO A 102 7.19 6.44 4.21
C PRO A 102 5.66 6.22 4.11
N LEU A 103 5.24 5.28 3.27
CA LEU A 103 3.85 5.04 2.90
C LEU A 103 3.48 3.57 3.09
N PHE A 104 2.39 3.33 3.82
CA PHE A 104 1.71 2.05 3.78
C PHE A 104 0.82 2.03 2.54
N VAL A 105 1.03 1.03 1.69
CA VAL A 105 0.35 0.94 0.40
C VAL A 105 -0.55 -0.29 0.39
N VAL A 106 -1.77 -0.16 -0.15
CA VAL A 106 -2.72 -1.26 -0.26
C VAL A 106 -3.28 -1.31 -1.67
N CYS A 107 -3.22 -2.48 -2.31
CA CYS A 107 -3.89 -2.74 -3.58
C CYS A 107 -5.23 -3.46 -3.38
N ASN A 108 -6.26 -3.03 -4.10
CA ASN A 108 -7.52 -3.76 -4.25
C ASN A 108 -7.80 -4.00 -5.75
N THR A 109 -8.41 -5.14 -6.08
CA THR A 109 -8.59 -5.56 -7.48
C THR A 109 -9.88 -6.36 -7.66
N PRO A 110 -10.41 -6.47 -8.88
CA PRO A 110 -11.58 -7.31 -9.16
C PRO A 110 -11.26 -8.82 -9.09
N ALA A 111 -9.98 -9.19 -9.06
CA ALA A 111 -9.57 -10.59 -8.92
C ALA A 111 -9.68 -11.13 -7.49
N HIS A 112 -9.82 -10.27 -6.47
CA HIS A 112 -10.05 -10.70 -5.09
C HIS A 112 -11.51 -11.10 -4.89
N ARG A 113 -11.79 -12.39 -4.71
CA ARG A 113 -13.14 -12.91 -4.52
C ARG A 113 -13.36 -13.39 -3.09
N GLN A 114 -12.42 -14.15 -2.55
CA GLN A 114 -12.49 -14.66 -1.17
C GLN A 114 -12.10 -13.59 -0.16
N ARG A 115 -11.10 -12.76 -0.50
CA ARG A 115 -10.67 -11.63 0.34
C ARG A 115 -11.43 -10.36 -0.05
N ARG A 116 -12.71 -10.31 0.33
CA ARG A 116 -13.64 -9.22 0.01
C ARG A 116 -13.14 -7.84 0.46
N SER A 117 -12.35 -7.77 1.53
CA SER A 117 -11.66 -6.58 2.02
C SER A 117 -10.64 -5.99 1.04
N ARG A 118 -10.18 -6.79 0.06
CA ARG A 118 -9.28 -6.40 -1.04
C ARG A 118 -9.98 -6.38 -2.41
N HIS A 119 -11.29 -6.58 -2.46
CA HIS A 119 -12.07 -6.48 -3.70
C HIS A 119 -12.34 -5.02 -4.08
N SER A 120 -12.32 -4.74 -5.39
CA SER A 120 -12.79 -3.49 -6.01
C SER A 120 -13.18 -3.75 -7.47
N PRO A 121 -14.19 -3.07 -8.06
CA PRO A 121 -14.56 -3.24 -9.47
C PRO A 121 -13.44 -2.96 -10.49
N GLY A 122 -12.43 -2.18 -10.10
CA GLY A 122 -11.20 -1.96 -10.85
C GLY A 122 -9.99 -1.97 -9.93
N MET A 123 -8.78 -1.91 -10.49
CA MET A 123 -7.57 -1.77 -9.68
C MET A 123 -7.57 -0.40 -8.98
N LEU A 124 -7.37 -0.40 -7.67
CA LEU A 124 -7.10 0.81 -6.90
C LEU A 124 -5.91 0.60 -5.99
N ILE A 125 -5.20 1.70 -5.72
CA ILE A 125 -4.09 1.73 -4.76
C ILE A 125 -4.39 2.81 -3.73
N THR A 126 -4.35 2.41 -2.46
CA THR A 126 -4.47 3.33 -1.33
C THR A 126 -3.09 3.63 -0.77
N PHE A 127 -2.75 4.91 -0.60
CA PHE A 127 -1.51 5.38 0.01
C PHE A 127 -1.81 6.07 1.35
N GLN A 128 -1.11 5.64 2.39
CA GLN A 128 -1.28 6.16 3.75
C GLN A 128 0.11 6.50 4.34
N PRO A 129 0.39 7.78 4.62
CA PRO A 129 1.63 8.19 5.29
C PRO A 129 1.77 7.46 6.63
N ARG A 130 2.95 6.91 6.93
CA ARG A 130 3.22 6.19 8.18
C ARG A 130 2.75 6.94 9.42
N TRP A 131 2.82 8.27 9.38
CA TRP A 131 2.30 9.22 10.37
C TRP A 131 0.85 8.96 10.83
N VAL A 132 -0.03 8.40 9.99
CA VAL A 132 -1.41 8.07 10.37
C VAL A 132 -1.49 6.93 11.38
N PHE A 133 -0.42 6.12 11.48
CA PHE A 133 -0.31 4.99 12.40
C PHE A 133 0.43 5.33 13.71
N GLU A 134 0.87 6.57 13.91
CA GLU A 134 1.45 7.02 15.19
C GLU A 134 0.48 6.75 16.36
N GLY A 135 0.97 6.12 17.42
CA GLY A 135 0.19 5.66 18.57
C GLY A 135 -0.49 4.30 18.36
N LEU A 136 -0.20 3.61 17.24
CA LEU A 136 -0.64 2.25 16.94
C LEU A 136 0.53 1.28 16.83
N GLU A 137 1.64 1.54 17.53
CA GLU A 137 2.84 0.70 17.55
C GLU A 137 2.53 -0.72 18.05
N ALA A 138 3.45 -1.66 17.81
CA ALA A 138 3.28 -3.08 18.14
C ALA A 138 2.97 -3.31 19.63
N ASP A 139 3.72 -2.63 20.50
CA ASP A 139 3.68 -2.70 21.95
C ASP A 139 2.63 -1.76 22.59
N SER A 140 2.02 -0.87 21.81
CA SER A 140 1.01 0.05 22.32
C SER A 140 -0.33 -0.67 22.63
N PRO A 141 -0.98 -0.41 23.78
CA PRO A 141 -2.29 -0.97 24.09
C PRO A 141 -3.36 -0.62 23.04
N ARG A 142 -3.26 0.59 22.46
CA ARG A 142 -4.16 1.09 21.41
C ARG A 142 -3.93 0.36 20.09
N GLY A 143 -2.67 0.13 19.69
CA GLY A 143 -2.32 -0.67 18.52
C GLY A 143 -2.83 -2.11 18.66
N ALA A 144 -2.57 -2.75 19.81
CA ALA A 144 -3.05 -4.10 20.09
C ALA A 144 -4.59 -4.20 20.02
N ALA A 145 -5.32 -3.24 20.61
CA ALA A 145 -6.77 -3.18 20.51
C ALA A 145 -7.26 -2.99 19.07
N SER A 146 -6.61 -2.10 18.30
CA SER A 146 -6.96 -1.82 16.91
C SER A 146 -6.77 -3.07 16.04
N ARG A 147 -5.64 -3.78 16.18
CA ARG A 147 -5.38 -5.04 15.46
C ARG A 147 -6.41 -6.11 15.78
N ARG A 148 -6.80 -6.28 17.06
CA ARG A 148 -7.87 -7.24 17.44
C ARG A 148 -9.20 -6.90 16.77
N VAL A 149 -9.58 -5.62 16.75
CA VAL A 149 -10.81 -5.17 16.09
C VAL A 149 -10.75 -5.40 14.58
N ILE A 150 -9.62 -5.07 13.93
CA ILE A 150 -9.41 -5.28 12.49
C ILE A 150 -9.52 -6.77 12.16
N ARG A 151 -8.78 -7.64 12.84
CA ARG A 151 -8.83 -9.10 12.61
C ARG A 151 -10.23 -9.66 12.78
N LYS A 152 -10.96 -9.24 13.82
CA LYS A 152 -12.36 -9.66 14.04
C LYS A 152 -13.28 -9.22 12.90
N ARG A 153 -13.10 -8.00 12.38
CA ARG A 153 -13.90 -7.50 11.25
C ARG A 153 -13.57 -8.24 9.96
N LEU A 154 -12.29 -8.51 9.69
CA LEU A 154 -11.85 -9.29 8.54
C LEU A 154 -12.44 -10.70 8.57
N GLY A 155 -12.35 -11.41 9.71
CA GLY A 155 -12.93 -12.75 9.82
C GLY A 155 -14.46 -12.82 9.71
N TRP A 156 -15.17 -11.70 9.82
CA TRP A 156 -16.61 -11.63 9.53
C TRP A 156 -16.90 -11.23 8.08
N PHE A 157 -16.04 -10.41 7.48
CA PHE A 157 -16.29 -9.79 6.18
C PHE A 157 -15.73 -10.60 5.01
N ASP A 158 -14.56 -11.20 5.19
CA ASP A 158 -13.89 -12.03 4.18
C ASP A 158 -14.39 -13.47 4.25
N ASP A 159 -14.36 -14.16 3.11
CA ASP A 159 -14.66 -15.60 3.01
C ASP A 159 -13.40 -16.45 3.22
N VAL A 160 -12.31 -15.81 3.67
CA VAL A 160 -11.02 -16.42 4.03
C VAL A 160 -10.56 -15.89 5.38
N GLU A 161 -9.87 -16.72 6.16
CA GLU A 161 -9.28 -16.31 7.43
C GLU A 161 -8.34 -15.10 7.26
N PRO A 162 -8.23 -14.21 8.27
CA PRO A 162 -7.29 -13.09 8.24
C PRO A 162 -5.88 -13.57 7.86
N SER A 163 -5.25 -12.85 6.93
CA SER A 163 -3.95 -13.25 6.40
C SER A 163 -2.89 -13.37 7.52
N PRO A 164 -2.06 -14.43 7.51
CA PRO A 164 -1.03 -14.65 8.53
C PRO A 164 0.08 -13.59 8.46
N VAL A 165 0.29 -12.96 7.29
CA VAL A 165 1.31 -11.92 7.12
C VAL A 165 0.86 -10.53 7.59
N LEU A 166 -0.39 -10.39 8.06
CA LEU A 166 -0.81 -9.16 8.72
C LEU A 166 -0.08 -9.06 10.06
N GLY A 167 0.90 -8.15 10.16
CA GLY A 167 1.79 -8.00 11.31
C GLY A 167 1.88 -6.56 11.81
N SER A 168 2.82 -6.30 12.71
CA SER A 168 3.15 -4.92 13.12
C SER A 168 4.45 -4.49 12.48
N TYR A 169 4.47 -3.24 12.00
CA TYR A 169 5.68 -2.60 11.50
C TYR A 169 6.80 -2.65 12.55
N GLY A 170 8.00 -3.05 12.13
CA GLY A 170 9.16 -3.23 13.01
C GLY A 170 9.26 -4.58 13.73
N ASP A 171 8.21 -5.43 13.72
CA ASP A 171 8.31 -6.78 14.29
C ASP A 171 9.34 -7.62 13.48
N ALA A 172 10.25 -8.30 14.16
CA ALA A 172 11.36 -9.03 13.53
C ALA A 172 10.93 -10.07 12.48
N ASP A 173 9.74 -10.64 12.65
CA ASP A 173 9.14 -11.64 11.74
C ASP A 173 8.18 -11.03 10.72
N ASN A 174 7.89 -9.72 10.79
CA ASN A 174 7.00 -9.03 9.87
C ASN A 174 7.78 -8.37 8.73
N ARG A 175 7.18 -8.35 7.53
CA ARG A 175 7.69 -7.61 6.38
C ARG A 175 6.55 -6.81 5.79
N GLU A 176 6.66 -5.48 5.83
CA GLU A 176 5.54 -4.60 5.51
C GLU A 176 5.07 -4.79 4.05
N TRP A 177 5.99 -5.02 3.12
CA TRP A 177 5.70 -5.27 1.71
C TRP A 177 4.79 -6.47 1.48
N LYS A 178 4.81 -7.48 2.35
CA LYS A 178 3.92 -8.66 2.25
C LYS A 178 2.45 -8.29 2.48
N GLN A 179 2.19 -7.16 3.15
CA GLN A 179 0.84 -6.68 3.44
C GLN A 179 0.28 -5.78 2.33
N TYR A 180 1.14 -5.31 1.41
CA TYR A 180 0.75 -4.35 0.38
C TYR A 180 -0.18 -4.95 -0.66
N PHE A 181 0.17 -6.15 -1.13
CA PHE A 181 -0.64 -6.95 -2.02
C PHE A 181 -0.84 -8.32 -1.40
N LEU A 182 -2.02 -8.56 -0.82
CA LEU A 182 -2.36 -9.87 -0.27
C LEU A 182 -2.91 -10.77 -1.38
N PRO A 183 -2.52 -12.05 -1.47
CA PRO A 183 -3.22 -13.01 -2.32
C PRO A 183 -4.68 -13.18 -1.89
N ASP A 184 -5.52 -13.68 -2.80
CA ASP A 184 -6.96 -13.90 -2.53
C ASP A 184 -7.18 -15.00 -1.48
N THR A 185 -6.22 -15.91 -1.32
CA THR A 185 -6.19 -16.94 -0.28
C THR A 185 -5.01 -16.71 0.68
N ASN A 186 -4.83 -17.58 1.67
CA ASN A 186 -3.65 -17.57 2.55
C ASN A 186 -2.54 -18.52 2.04
N ALA A 187 -2.50 -18.80 0.74
CA ALA A 187 -1.38 -19.52 0.15
C ALA A 187 -0.08 -18.74 0.40
N ASP A 188 0.95 -19.44 0.89
CA ASP A 188 2.27 -18.85 1.05
C ASP A 188 2.85 -18.58 -0.35
N GLU A 189 3.10 -17.31 -0.65
CA GLU A 189 3.72 -16.91 -1.92
C GLU A 189 5.25 -16.91 -1.83
N GLY A 190 5.81 -17.11 -0.62
CA GLY A 190 7.24 -17.11 -0.38
C GLY A 190 7.95 -15.88 -0.97
N GLY A 191 9.25 -16.03 -1.23
CA GLY A 191 10.01 -15.06 -2.02
C GLY A 191 10.54 -13.85 -1.25
N ARG A 192 11.24 -13.00 -2.01
CA ARG A 192 11.82 -11.72 -1.57
C ARG A 192 10.94 -10.57 -2.05
N CYS A 193 11.12 -9.40 -1.44
CA CYS A 193 10.41 -8.18 -1.85
C CYS A 193 10.52 -7.97 -3.39
N PRO A 194 9.39 -7.88 -4.12
CA PRO A 194 9.40 -7.63 -5.57
C PRO A 194 9.85 -6.21 -5.93
N PHE A 195 9.90 -5.33 -4.94
CA PHE A 195 10.52 -4.02 -5.06
C PHE A 195 12.03 -4.18 -5.01
N GLN A 196 12.64 -4.31 -6.19
CA GLN A 196 14.06 -4.11 -6.34
C GLN A 196 14.26 -2.60 -6.53
N GLN A 197 14.82 -1.92 -5.53
CA GLN A 197 15.47 -0.65 -5.83
C GLN A 197 16.54 -1.00 -6.87
N GLY A 198 16.43 -0.45 -8.08
CA GLY A 198 17.48 -0.59 -9.05
C GLY A 198 18.79 -0.23 -8.34
N ILE A 199 19.78 -1.12 -8.40
CA ILE A 199 21.14 -0.80 -7.96
C ILE A 199 21.64 0.24 -8.96
N GLY A 200 21.19 1.48 -8.80
CA GLY A 200 21.73 2.62 -9.51
C GLY A 200 23.15 2.76 -9.01
N LEU A 201 24.10 2.49 -9.90
CA LEU A 201 25.48 2.93 -9.75
C LEU A 201 25.44 4.34 -9.14
N GLU A 202 26.15 4.51 -8.02
CA GLU A 202 26.57 5.82 -7.54
C GLU A 202 27.10 6.58 -8.76
N ARG A 203 26.34 7.57 -9.24
CA ARG A 203 26.86 8.51 -10.24
C ARG A 203 27.89 9.34 -9.48
N SER A 204 29.14 8.91 -9.63
CA SER A 204 30.35 9.65 -9.28
C SER A 204 30.43 10.96 -10.03
#